data_AF-A0A7C5S718-F1
#
_entry.id   AF-A0A7C5S718-F1
#
_cell.length_a   1.000
_cell.length_b   1.000
_cell.length_c   1.000
_cell.angle_alpha   90.00
_cell.angle_beta   90.00
_cell.angle_gamma   90.00
#
_symmetry.space_group_name_H-M   'P 1'
#
loop_
_entity.id
_entity.type
_entity.pdbx_description
1 polymer ?
#
loop_
_entity_poly.entity_id
_entity_poly.type
_entity_poly.pdbx_seq_one_letter_code
_entity_poly.pdbx_strand_id
1 'polypeptide(L)'
;MGVLIVAALAPPIGGTFADAVYANRWGTLSVPSLLSVRERERFRGQERTVPVVLRCVSAAVYDTALGLWSVWAEDDSPRRVLARVLFPTVPSEELLRARRAIVELEWTGTDTLWIAQRVRSLEPFLVLPYIPGLGERARILYFHVPLAWIAVFAYAIAALAALRYLRRRDLEAESRAVAAAALGTLFAVLATATGAIWARFNWGAFWNWDPRQTTIVVLLLIYLAYFVLRGSLPEGERRARLGSVYLLFAFVAVPVLVFILPRMMESLHPGGKGDVTIGPVLDPNPEALDTLKQVLFSGSLLAFTALFGWLWSLGVRVVRLTELVRWHMDRGNGVSGEAR
;
A
#
# COMPACT_ATOMS: atom_id res chain seq x y z
N MET A 1 27.16 0.86 25.63
CA MET A 1 26.42 1.15 24.38
C MET A 1 25.13 0.34 24.42
N GLY A 2 24.03 0.99 24.84
CA GLY A 2 22.74 0.34 24.99
C GLY A 2 22.15 0.01 23.62
N VAL A 3 21.83 -1.25 23.42
CA VAL A 3 21.00 -1.69 22.29
C VAL A 3 19.63 -1.06 22.51
N LEU A 4 19.34 -0.02 21.73
CA LEU A 4 17.99 0.50 21.54
C LEU A 4 17.15 -0.68 21.05
N ILE A 5 16.31 -1.23 21.91
CA ILE A 5 15.28 -2.19 21.51
C ILE A 5 14.40 -1.41 20.54
N VAL A 6 14.65 -1.59 19.24
CA VAL A 6 13.79 -1.11 18.17
C VAL A 6 12.44 -1.73 18.48
N ALA A 7 11.51 -0.87 18.90
CA ALA A 7 10.11 -1.15 19.11
C ALA A 7 9.60 -2.10 18.02
N ALA A 8 8.68 -2.99 18.40
CA ALA A 8 8.00 -3.94 17.51
C ALA A 8 7.98 -3.43 16.06
N LEU A 9 8.61 -4.19 15.14
CA LEU A 9 8.89 -3.81 13.74
C LEU A 9 7.67 -3.35 12.91
N ALA A 10 6.47 -3.34 13.48
CA ALA A 10 5.28 -2.74 12.91
C ALA A 10 4.53 -1.88 13.96
N PRO A 11 4.24 -0.59 13.67
CA PRO A 11 3.47 0.29 14.57
C PRO A 11 2.04 -0.24 14.77
N PRO A 12 1.43 -0.25 15.96
CA PRO A 12 0.09 -0.83 16.15
C PRO A 12 -1.02 -0.03 15.43
N ILE A 13 -2.11 -0.70 15.01
CA ILE A 13 -3.32 -0.02 14.52
C ILE A 13 -4.23 0.27 15.71
N GLY A 14 -4.82 1.46 15.73
CA GLY A 14 -5.82 1.82 16.71
C GLY A 14 -6.85 2.78 16.12
N GLY A 15 -8.11 2.58 16.49
CA GLY A 15 -9.23 3.45 16.16
C GLY A 15 -9.77 4.20 17.37
N THR A 16 -10.89 4.88 17.19
CA THR A 16 -11.66 5.57 18.22
C THR A 16 -12.89 4.75 18.64
N PHE A 17 -13.57 5.14 19.72
CA PHE A 17 -14.87 4.55 20.06
C PHE A 17 -15.87 4.79 18.92
N ALA A 18 -15.84 5.97 18.30
CA ALA A 18 -16.65 6.25 17.12
C ALA A 18 -16.37 5.24 16.01
N ASP A 19 -15.11 5.04 15.61
CA ASP A 19 -14.73 4.06 14.58
C ASP A 19 -15.24 2.65 14.90
N ALA A 20 -15.20 2.25 16.18
CA ALA A 20 -15.68 0.95 16.64
C ALA A 20 -17.21 0.84 16.60
N VAL A 21 -17.95 1.91 16.95
CA VAL A 21 -19.41 1.97 16.80
C VAL A 21 -19.78 1.90 15.31
N TYR A 22 -19.12 2.67 14.46
CA TYR A 22 -19.35 2.63 13.01
C TYR A 22 -19.06 1.23 12.44
N ALA A 23 -17.94 0.61 12.80
CA ALA A 23 -17.59 -0.74 12.34
C ALA A 23 -18.65 -1.78 12.70
N ASN A 24 -19.28 -1.68 13.87
CA ASN A 24 -20.30 -2.61 14.35
C ASN A 24 -21.72 -2.28 13.88
N ARG A 25 -22.10 -1.00 13.72
CA ARG A 25 -23.41 -0.57 13.20
C ARG A 25 -23.59 -0.90 11.73
N TRP A 26 -22.52 -0.72 10.94
CA TRP A 26 -22.51 -0.99 9.51
C TRP A 26 -21.97 -2.38 9.21
N GLY A 27 -22.26 -3.35 10.11
CA GLY A 27 -21.67 -4.68 10.16
C GLY A 27 -21.23 -5.14 8.79
N THR A 28 -19.91 -5.18 8.55
CA THR A 28 -19.32 -5.51 7.25
C THR A 28 -19.92 -4.71 6.09
N LEU A 29 -19.39 -3.52 5.77
CA LEU A 29 -19.72 -2.82 4.52
C LEU A 29 -19.62 -3.80 3.33
N SER A 30 -20.80 -4.18 2.84
CA SER A 30 -21.08 -4.89 1.59
C SER A 30 -20.06 -5.97 1.20
N VAL A 31 -20.26 -7.19 1.72
CA VAL A 31 -20.07 -8.39 0.91
C VAL A 31 -20.82 -8.11 -0.42
N PRO A 32 -20.17 -8.05 -1.59
CA PRO A 32 -20.85 -7.81 -2.85
C PRO A 32 -22.07 -8.75 -2.92
N SER A 33 -23.22 -8.21 -3.31
CA SER A 33 -24.54 -8.87 -3.31
C SER A 33 -24.63 -10.15 -4.16
N LEU A 34 -23.51 -10.65 -4.66
CA LEU A 34 -23.34 -11.84 -5.49
C LEU A 34 -22.75 -13.05 -4.73
N LEU A 35 -22.42 -12.94 -3.45
CA LEU A 35 -21.91 -14.09 -2.69
C LEU A 35 -23.05 -14.99 -2.19
N SER A 36 -22.91 -16.28 -2.49
CA SER A 36 -23.85 -17.34 -2.17
C SER A 36 -24.05 -17.47 -0.65
N VAL A 37 -25.18 -18.05 -0.22
CA VAL A 37 -25.50 -18.26 1.21
C VAL A 37 -24.37 -19.00 1.95
N ARG A 38 -23.64 -19.91 1.27
CA ARG A 38 -22.46 -20.60 1.82
C ARG A 38 -21.23 -19.71 2.01
N GLU A 39 -21.07 -18.65 1.24
CA GLU A 39 -19.95 -17.71 1.38
C GLU A 39 -20.22 -16.68 2.50
N ARG A 40 -21.49 -16.35 2.76
CA ARG A 40 -21.89 -15.56 3.94
C ARG A 40 -21.57 -16.28 5.25
N GLU A 41 -21.66 -17.61 5.26
CA GLU A 41 -21.24 -18.42 6.41
C GLU A 41 -19.72 -18.47 6.60
N ARG A 42 -18.93 -18.11 5.59
CA ARG A 42 -17.45 -18.00 5.70
C ARG A 42 -17.00 -16.75 6.48
N PHE A 43 -17.86 -15.73 6.58
CA PHE A 43 -17.64 -14.52 7.38
C PHE A 43 -18.24 -14.60 8.80
N ARG A 44 -18.99 -15.66 9.12
CA ARG A 44 -19.31 -16.02 10.51
C ARG A 44 -18.00 -16.44 11.20
N GLY A 45 -17.40 -15.49 11.90
CA GLY A 45 -16.10 -15.67 12.56
C GLY A 45 -15.17 -14.45 12.49
N GLN A 46 -15.57 -13.35 11.85
CA GLN A 46 -14.81 -12.10 11.95
C GLN A 46 -14.78 -11.60 13.40
N GLU A 47 -13.57 -11.23 13.85
CA GLU A 47 -13.30 -10.62 15.15
C GLU A 47 -14.35 -9.56 15.49
N ARG A 48 -15.16 -9.82 16.54
CA ARG A 48 -16.10 -8.83 17.11
C ARG A 48 -15.40 -7.72 17.87
N THR A 49 -14.08 -7.75 17.86
CA THR A 49 -13.20 -6.86 18.61
C THR A 49 -12.62 -5.81 17.71
N VAL A 50 -12.64 -4.56 18.15
CA VAL A 50 -12.01 -3.43 17.48
C VAL A 50 -10.86 -2.93 18.36
N PRO A 51 -9.64 -2.75 17.82
CA PRO A 51 -8.57 -2.12 18.57
C PRO A 51 -8.86 -0.62 18.70
N VAL A 52 -9.07 -0.16 19.93
CA VAL A 52 -9.35 1.26 20.24
C VAL A 52 -8.19 1.86 21.01
N VAL A 53 -7.74 3.05 20.59
CA VAL A 53 -6.82 3.89 21.35
C VAL A 53 -7.61 4.57 22.44
N LEU A 54 -7.27 4.29 23.69
CA LEU A 54 -7.94 4.87 24.84
C LEU A 54 -6.94 5.33 25.90
N ARG A 55 -7.42 6.25 26.75
CA ARG A 55 -6.78 6.63 28.01
C ARG A 55 -7.72 6.31 29.15
N CYS A 56 -7.25 5.55 30.13
CA CYS A 56 -7.98 5.33 31.38
C CYS A 56 -8.02 6.65 32.17
N VAL A 57 -9.20 7.07 32.59
CA VAL A 57 -9.42 8.34 33.34
C VAL A 57 -9.94 8.11 34.75
N SER A 58 -10.24 6.87 35.13
CA SER A 58 -10.62 6.50 36.50
C SER A 58 -9.77 5.36 37.04
N ALA A 59 -9.78 5.21 38.36
CA ALA A 59 -9.34 3.97 38.99
C ALA A 59 -10.24 2.80 38.55
N ALA A 60 -9.71 1.57 38.66
CA ALA A 60 -10.49 0.36 38.43
C ALA A 60 -11.44 0.12 39.61
N VAL A 61 -12.72 -0.10 39.29
CA VAL A 61 -13.77 -0.39 40.28
C VAL A 61 -14.41 -1.73 39.93
N TYR A 62 -14.51 -2.63 40.90
CA TYR A 62 -15.20 -3.91 40.74
C TYR A 62 -16.71 -3.71 40.77
N ASP A 63 -17.40 -4.05 39.68
CA ASP A 63 -18.85 -4.00 39.56
C ASP A 63 -19.43 -5.34 40.01
N THR A 64 -20.06 -5.34 41.19
CA THR A 64 -20.62 -6.55 41.80
C THR A 64 -21.83 -7.10 41.05
N ALA A 65 -22.54 -6.28 40.27
CA ALA A 65 -23.71 -6.72 39.51
C ALA A 65 -23.29 -7.46 38.22
N LEU A 66 -22.19 -7.03 37.60
CA LEU A 66 -21.66 -7.65 36.38
C LEU A 66 -20.59 -8.70 36.66
N GLY A 67 -20.01 -8.72 37.86
CA GLY A 67 -18.89 -9.61 38.22
C GLY A 67 -17.58 -9.23 37.51
N LEU A 68 -17.47 -8.00 37.02
CA LEU A 68 -16.37 -7.51 36.16
C LEU A 68 -15.73 -6.25 36.75
N TRP A 69 -14.47 -6.02 36.43
CA TRP A 69 -13.80 -4.75 36.71
C TRP A 69 -14.22 -3.70 35.70
N SER A 70 -14.33 -2.44 36.12
CA SER A 70 -14.74 -1.35 35.24
C SER A 70 -13.82 -0.14 35.39
N VAL A 71 -13.52 0.48 34.26
CA VAL A 71 -12.72 1.71 34.16
C VAL A 71 -13.42 2.65 33.20
N TRP A 72 -13.51 3.93 33.55
CA TRP A 72 -13.87 4.96 32.59
C TRP A 72 -12.66 5.30 31.72
N ALA A 73 -12.85 5.30 30.42
CA ALA A 73 -11.82 5.61 29.45
C ALA A 73 -12.34 6.58 28.39
N GLU A 74 -11.46 7.44 27.90
CA GLU A 74 -11.74 8.32 26.76
C GLU A 74 -10.87 7.93 25.56
N ASP A 75 -11.36 8.17 24.34
CA ASP A 75 -10.58 7.97 23.11
C ASP A 75 -9.83 9.23 22.65
N ASP A 76 -8.99 9.07 21.61
CA ASP A 76 -8.26 10.17 20.98
C ASP A 76 -9.07 10.88 19.88
N SER A 77 -10.41 10.74 19.89
CA SER A 77 -11.27 11.38 18.88
C SER A 77 -11.36 12.90 19.11
N PRO A 78 -11.64 13.70 18.06
CA PRO A 78 -11.84 15.15 18.21
C PRO A 78 -12.95 15.53 19.19
N ARG A 79 -13.93 14.64 19.40
CA ARG A 79 -15.06 14.84 20.32
C ARG A 79 -14.82 14.26 21.72
N ARG A 80 -13.73 13.50 21.91
CA ARG A 80 -13.39 12.75 23.14
C ARG A 80 -14.59 12.03 23.74
N VAL A 81 -14.83 10.80 23.27
CA VAL A 81 -15.95 9.99 23.75
C VAL A 81 -15.55 9.31 25.06
N LEU A 82 -16.31 9.54 26.12
CA LEU A 82 -16.15 8.84 27.39
C LEU A 82 -16.99 7.56 27.38
N ALA A 83 -16.35 6.42 27.62
CA ALA A 83 -17.01 5.13 27.69
C ALA A 83 -16.53 4.31 28.89
N ARG A 84 -17.41 3.44 29.38
CA ARG A 84 -17.11 2.48 30.43
C ARG A 84 -16.58 1.20 29.79
N VAL A 85 -15.36 0.82 30.17
CA VAL A 85 -14.68 -0.39 29.69
C VAL A 85 -14.66 -1.42 30.80
N LEU A 86 -15.16 -2.61 30.51
CA LEU A 86 -15.26 -3.74 31.42
C LEU A 86 -14.11 -4.72 31.18
N PHE A 87 -13.51 -5.22 32.26
CA PHE A 87 -12.39 -6.16 32.23
C PHE A 87 -12.75 -7.43 33.02
N PRO A 88 -12.50 -8.63 32.46
CA PRO A 88 -12.69 -9.90 33.17
C PRO A 88 -11.77 -10.07 34.39
N THR A 89 -10.59 -9.44 34.34
CA THR A 89 -9.59 -9.46 35.40
C THR A 89 -9.25 -8.05 35.84
N VAL A 90 -8.58 -7.91 36.99
CA VAL A 90 -8.09 -6.62 37.46
C VAL A 90 -7.21 -5.98 36.36
N PRO A 91 -7.48 -4.74 35.92
CA PRO A 91 -6.62 -4.01 35.01
C PRO A 91 -5.23 -3.80 35.63
N SER A 92 -4.15 -3.91 34.83
CA SER A 92 -2.80 -3.68 35.34
C SER A 92 -2.55 -2.20 35.67
N GLU A 93 -1.72 -1.94 36.68
CA GLU A 93 -1.28 -0.57 37.03
C GLU A 93 -0.65 0.16 35.85
N GLU A 94 0.09 -0.56 34.99
CA GLU A 94 0.68 0.00 33.79
C GLU A 94 -0.39 0.50 32.80
N LEU A 95 -1.47 -0.25 32.61
CA LEU A 95 -2.59 0.16 31.76
C LEU A 95 -3.30 1.40 32.34
N LEU A 96 -3.50 1.43 33.66
CA LEU A 96 -4.18 2.54 34.34
C LEU A 96 -3.36 3.83 34.31
N ARG A 97 -2.02 3.73 34.30
CA ARG A 97 -1.11 4.89 34.26
C ARG A 97 -0.69 5.30 32.84
N ALA A 98 -0.91 4.45 31.84
CA ALA A 98 -0.52 4.74 30.47
C ALA A 98 -1.24 5.98 29.92
N ARG A 99 -0.50 6.85 29.24
CA ARG A 99 -1.09 8.03 28.57
C ARG A 99 -2.05 7.64 27.46
N ARG A 100 -1.72 6.56 26.75
CA ARG A 100 -2.52 5.95 25.69
C ARG A 100 -2.27 4.45 25.73
N ALA A 101 -3.32 3.67 25.52
CA ALA A 101 -3.24 2.23 25.36
C ALA A 101 -4.12 1.80 24.19
N ILE A 102 -3.70 0.77 23.47
CA ILE A 102 -4.53 0.13 22.45
C ILE A 102 -5.11 -1.12 23.07
N VAL A 103 -6.43 -1.18 23.15
CA VAL A 103 -7.17 -2.30 23.74
C VAL A 103 -8.14 -2.84 22.71
N GLU A 104 -8.19 -4.15 22.57
CA GLU A 104 -9.20 -4.85 21.79
C GLU A 104 -10.50 -4.83 22.56
N LEU A 105 -11.48 -4.11 22.04
CA LEU A 105 -12.77 -3.94 22.67
C LEU A 105 -13.86 -4.62 21.87
N GLU A 106 -14.72 -5.38 22.54
CA GLU A 106 -15.97 -5.89 22.01
C GLU A 106 -17.11 -4.94 22.37
N TRP A 107 -17.93 -4.62 21.38
CA TRP A 107 -19.10 -3.76 21.55
C TRP A 107 -20.25 -4.52 22.19
N THR A 108 -20.85 -3.97 23.25
CA THR A 108 -21.94 -4.64 23.98
C THR A 108 -23.35 -4.35 23.44
N GLY A 109 -23.46 -3.55 22.38
CA GLY A 109 -24.76 -3.08 21.85
C GLY A 109 -25.12 -1.64 22.28
N THR A 110 -24.28 -1.00 23.09
CA THR A 110 -24.46 0.39 23.54
C THR A 110 -23.22 1.22 23.23
N ASP A 111 -23.38 2.50 22.89
CA ASP A 111 -22.24 3.36 22.49
C ASP A 111 -21.25 3.62 23.63
N THR A 112 -21.68 3.42 24.88
CA THR A 112 -20.95 3.81 26.09
C THR A 112 -20.40 2.63 26.89
N LEU A 113 -20.72 1.38 26.56
CA LEU A 113 -20.27 0.20 27.31
C LEU A 113 -19.54 -0.80 26.42
N TRP A 114 -18.33 -1.16 26.83
CA TRP A 114 -17.42 -2.00 26.05
C TRP A 114 -16.78 -3.08 26.93
N ILE A 115 -16.44 -4.22 26.35
CA ILE A 115 -15.72 -5.30 27.04
C ILE A 115 -14.30 -5.38 26.48
N ALA A 116 -13.31 -5.20 27.33
CA ALA A 116 -11.91 -5.38 26.98
C ALA A 116 -11.57 -6.87 26.91
N GLN A 117 -11.11 -7.29 25.73
CA GLN A 117 -10.66 -8.66 25.47
C GLN A 117 -9.15 -8.80 25.66
N ARG A 118 -8.37 -7.82 25.19
CA ARG A 118 -6.91 -7.85 25.26
C ARG A 118 -6.30 -6.46 25.18
N VAL A 119 -5.23 -6.22 25.93
CA VAL A 119 -4.37 -5.04 25.73
C VAL A 119 -3.33 -5.36 24.64
N ARG A 120 -3.31 -4.59 23.55
CA ARG A 120 -2.33 -4.76 22.45
C ARG A 120 -1.03 -3.99 22.67
N SER A 121 -1.11 -2.77 23.18
CA SER A 121 0.06 -1.93 23.38
C SER A 121 -0.20 -0.89 24.46
N LEU A 122 0.83 -0.62 25.26
CA LEU A 122 0.90 0.53 26.14
C LEU A 122 1.78 1.60 25.49
N GLU A 123 1.36 2.86 25.59
CA GLU A 123 2.05 4.05 25.09
C GLU A 123 2.68 3.89 23.69
N PRO A 124 1.87 3.58 22.66
CA PRO A 124 2.40 3.37 21.32
C PRO A 124 3.09 4.64 20.80
N PHE A 125 4.31 4.47 20.29
CA PHE A 125 5.08 5.55 19.65
C PHE A 125 4.39 6.08 18.39
N LEU A 126 3.83 5.17 17.58
CA LEU A 126 3.10 5.48 16.36
C LEU A 126 1.86 4.60 16.30
N VAL A 127 0.70 5.20 16.02
CA VAL A 127 -0.56 4.50 15.80
C VAL A 127 -0.94 4.67 14.33
N LEU A 128 -1.17 3.56 13.65
CA LEU A 128 -1.79 3.60 12.34
C LEU A 128 -3.30 3.73 12.50
N PRO A 129 -3.94 4.59 11.71
CA PRO A 129 -5.36 4.84 11.83
C PRO A 129 -6.15 3.58 11.45
N TYR A 130 -7.12 3.24 12.28
CA TYR A 130 -8.02 2.13 11.99
C TYR A 130 -8.93 2.46 10.81
N ILE A 131 -9.09 1.49 9.92
CA ILE A 131 -10.05 1.57 8.81
C ILE A 131 -11.11 0.50 9.06
N PRO A 132 -12.38 0.90 9.32
CA PRO A 132 -13.48 -0.04 9.50
C PRO A 132 -13.54 -1.05 8.36
N GLY A 133 -13.75 -2.32 8.71
CA GLY A 133 -13.78 -3.44 7.77
C GLY A 133 -12.41 -3.95 7.30
N LEU A 134 -11.36 -3.12 7.26
CA LEU A 134 -10.02 -3.57 6.85
C LEU A 134 -9.13 -3.97 8.04
N GLY A 135 -9.17 -3.23 9.15
CA GLY A 135 -8.32 -3.49 10.32
C GLY A 135 -6.84 -3.62 9.94
N GLU A 136 -6.18 -4.68 10.41
CA GLU A 136 -4.76 -4.97 10.13
C GLU A 136 -4.42 -5.07 8.63
N ARG A 137 -5.40 -5.41 7.79
CA ARG A 137 -5.21 -5.51 6.33
C ARG A 137 -4.99 -4.14 5.68
N ALA A 138 -5.38 -3.03 6.33
CA ALA A 138 -5.18 -1.69 5.80
C ALA A 138 -3.69 -1.32 5.64
N ARG A 139 -2.79 -1.93 6.44
CA ARG A 139 -1.36 -1.60 6.44
C ARG A 139 -0.69 -1.73 5.09
N ILE A 140 -1.05 -2.78 4.35
CA ILE A 140 -0.44 -3.05 3.06
C ILE A 140 -0.71 -1.95 2.04
N LEU A 141 -1.76 -1.13 2.23
CA LEU A 141 -2.09 -0.02 1.33
C LEU A 141 -1.02 1.07 1.36
N TYR A 142 -0.35 1.27 2.51
CA TYR A 142 0.78 2.18 2.63
C TYR A 142 2.04 1.70 1.88
N PHE A 143 2.04 0.47 1.36
CA PHE A 143 3.13 -0.07 0.54
C PHE A 143 2.66 -0.29 -0.90
N HIS A 144 1.56 -1.01 -1.08
CA HIS A 144 0.99 -1.36 -2.36
C HIS A 144 0.70 -0.15 -3.25
N VAL A 145 0.03 0.88 -2.71
CA VAL A 145 -0.38 2.05 -3.50
C VAL A 145 0.83 2.88 -3.91
N PRO A 146 1.81 3.18 -3.03
CA PRO A 146 3.06 3.79 -3.45
C PRO A 146 3.83 2.97 -4.51
N LEU A 147 3.89 1.64 -4.41
CA LEU A 147 4.52 0.81 -5.43
C LEU A 147 3.85 0.98 -6.81
N ALA A 148 2.51 0.96 -6.85
CA ALA A 148 1.75 1.18 -8.09
C ALA A 148 1.94 2.60 -8.64
N TRP A 149 1.97 3.60 -7.75
CA TRP A 149 2.23 5.00 -8.13
C TRP A 149 3.61 5.17 -8.77
N ILE A 150 4.65 4.60 -8.17
CA ILE A 150 6.01 4.66 -8.70
C ILE A 150 6.13 3.94 -10.04
N ALA A 151 5.43 2.83 -10.25
CA ALA A 151 5.42 2.16 -11.55
C ALA A 151 4.96 3.10 -12.68
N VAL A 152 3.81 3.76 -12.49
CA VAL A 152 3.26 4.74 -13.45
C VAL A 152 4.21 5.93 -13.64
N PHE A 153 4.72 6.48 -12.52
CA PHE A 153 5.62 7.63 -12.55
C PHE A 153 6.93 7.31 -13.29
N ALA A 154 7.52 6.15 -13.03
CA ALA A 154 8.73 5.68 -13.70
C ALA A 154 8.52 5.47 -15.20
N TYR A 155 7.37 4.92 -15.60
CA TYR A 155 7.00 4.79 -17.01
C TYR A 155 6.82 6.13 -17.71
N ALA A 156 6.27 7.15 -17.03
CA ALA A 156 6.21 8.51 -17.56
C ALA A 156 7.62 9.11 -17.74
N ILE A 157 8.51 8.96 -16.75
CA ILE A 157 9.90 9.39 -16.86
C ILE A 157 10.61 8.68 -18.02
N ALA A 158 10.38 7.37 -18.19
CA ALA A 158 10.94 6.61 -19.30
C ALA A 158 10.50 7.16 -20.65
N ALA A 159 9.21 7.47 -20.81
CA ALA A 159 8.67 8.08 -22.02
C ALA A 159 9.24 9.48 -22.29
N LEU A 160 9.33 10.34 -21.27
CA LEU A 160 9.88 11.68 -21.41
C LEU A 160 11.38 11.65 -21.79
N ALA A 161 12.14 10.75 -21.19
CA ALA A 161 13.55 10.56 -21.50
C ALA A 161 13.75 9.97 -22.91
N ALA A 162 12.90 9.01 -23.31
CA ALA A 162 12.88 8.48 -24.68
C ALA A 162 12.55 9.56 -25.73
N LEU A 163 11.57 10.42 -25.45
CA LEU A 163 11.24 11.57 -26.31
C LEU A 163 12.42 12.53 -26.43
N ARG A 164 13.12 12.81 -25.32
CA ARG A 164 14.33 13.64 -25.33
C ARG A 164 15.43 13.02 -26.19
N TYR A 165 15.68 11.71 -26.08
CA TYR A 165 16.62 11.01 -26.94
C TYR A 165 16.22 11.15 -28.42
N LEU A 166 14.96 10.94 -28.79
CA LEU A 166 14.53 11.03 -30.18
C LEU A 166 14.69 12.44 -30.77
N ARG A 167 14.53 13.49 -29.95
CA ARG A 167 14.70 14.88 -30.38
C ARG A 167 16.17 15.30 -30.50
N ARG A 168 17.03 14.86 -29.57
CA ARG A 168 18.40 15.38 -29.43
C ARG A 168 19.50 14.38 -29.76
N ARG A 169 19.16 13.11 -29.98
CA ARG A 169 20.10 11.97 -30.10
C ARG A 169 21.06 11.86 -28.90
N ASP A 170 20.57 12.29 -27.74
CA ASP A 170 21.30 12.31 -26.46
C ASP A 170 21.28 10.92 -25.81
N LEU A 171 22.38 10.16 -25.96
CA LEU A 171 22.50 8.81 -25.40
C LEU A 171 22.35 8.77 -23.88
N GLU A 172 22.64 9.86 -23.16
CA GLU A 172 22.40 9.90 -21.72
C GLU A 172 20.90 9.90 -21.39
N ALA A 173 20.10 10.60 -22.20
CA ALA A 173 18.64 10.54 -22.08
C ALA A 173 18.11 9.13 -22.37
N GLU A 174 18.78 8.38 -23.23
CA GLU A 174 18.43 6.99 -23.52
C GLU A 174 18.74 6.07 -22.33
N SER A 175 19.93 6.16 -21.73
CA SER A 175 20.26 5.41 -20.52
C SER A 175 19.28 5.70 -19.37
N ARG A 176 18.84 6.97 -19.26
CA ARG A 176 17.78 7.39 -18.32
C ARG A 176 16.45 6.73 -18.59
N ALA A 177 16.05 6.62 -19.86
CA ALA A 177 14.82 5.97 -20.27
C ALA A 177 14.83 4.47 -19.93
N VAL A 178 15.92 3.78 -20.25
CA VAL A 178 16.11 2.34 -19.97
C VAL A 178 16.04 2.07 -18.47
N ALA A 179 16.78 2.84 -17.67
CA ALA A 179 16.80 2.69 -16.22
C ALA A 179 15.41 2.94 -15.59
N ALA A 180 14.69 3.96 -16.06
CA ALA A 180 13.34 4.26 -15.59
C ALA A 180 12.35 3.15 -15.97
N ALA A 181 12.40 2.62 -17.19
CA ALA A 181 11.55 1.52 -17.63
C ALA A 181 11.80 0.24 -16.81
N ALA A 182 13.06 -0.06 -16.49
CA ALA A 182 13.43 -1.23 -15.69
C ALA A 182 12.89 -1.12 -14.26
N LEU A 183 13.07 0.05 -13.62
CA LEU A 183 12.51 0.30 -12.30
C LEU A 183 10.98 0.31 -12.32
N GLY A 184 10.34 0.96 -13.29
CA GLY A 184 8.88 0.94 -13.41
C GLY A 184 8.32 -0.47 -13.49
N THR A 185 9.01 -1.37 -14.21
CA THR A 185 8.64 -2.79 -14.31
C THR A 185 8.85 -3.53 -12.99
N LEU A 186 9.96 -3.29 -12.29
CA LEU A 186 10.18 -3.83 -10.94
C LEU A 186 9.07 -3.40 -9.98
N PHE A 187 8.75 -2.11 -9.94
CA PHE A 187 7.69 -1.57 -9.09
C PHE A 187 6.30 -2.11 -9.48
N ALA A 188 6.02 -2.30 -10.77
CA ALA A 188 4.79 -2.92 -11.24
C ALA A 188 4.67 -4.40 -10.81
N VAL A 189 5.76 -5.17 -10.84
CA VAL A 189 5.79 -6.55 -10.32
C VAL A 189 5.53 -6.56 -8.81
N LEU A 190 6.19 -5.69 -8.05
CA LEU A 190 5.99 -5.57 -6.60
C LEU A 190 4.56 -5.13 -6.26
N ALA A 191 4.00 -4.17 -7.00
CA ALA A 191 2.61 -3.76 -6.86
C ALA A 191 1.65 -4.92 -7.14
N THR A 192 1.92 -5.71 -8.19
CA THR A 192 1.11 -6.89 -8.53
C THR A 192 1.18 -7.94 -7.42
N ALA A 193 2.36 -8.24 -6.89
CA ALA A 193 2.55 -9.21 -5.80
C ALA A 193 1.85 -8.78 -4.51
N THR A 194 2.06 -7.52 -4.09
CA THR A 194 1.39 -6.97 -2.89
C THR A 194 -0.12 -6.86 -3.08
N GLY A 195 -0.59 -6.54 -4.28
CA GLY A 195 -2.01 -6.52 -4.63
C GLY A 195 -2.65 -7.89 -4.58
N ALA A 196 -1.94 -8.93 -5.05
CA ALA A 196 -2.40 -10.32 -4.94
C ALA A 196 -2.51 -10.77 -3.47
N ILE A 197 -1.55 -10.40 -2.62
CA ILE A 197 -1.62 -10.66 -1.17
C ILE A 197 -2.87 -9.99 -0.58
N TRP A 198 -3.10 -8.70 -0.88
CA TRP A 198 -4.29 -8.00 -0.40
C TRP A 198 -5.59 -8.66 -0.94
N ALA A 199 -5.61 -9.09 -2.20
CA ALA A 199 -6.74 -9.80 -2.79
C ALA A 199 -7.04 -11.12 -2.06
N ARG A 200 -6.01 -11.90 -1.69
CA ARG A 200 -6.19 -13.14 -0.91
C ARG A 200 -6.89 -12.86 0.42
N PHE A 201 -6.51 -11.80 1.11
CA PHE A 201 -7.07 -11.46 2.43
C PHE A 201 -8.44 -10.78 2.37
N ASN A 202 -8.84 -10.18 1.25
CA ASN A 202 -10.12 -9.46 1.13
C ASN A 202 -11.16 -10.18 0.27
N TRP A 203 -10.72 -10.90 -0.76
CA TRP A 203 -11.58 -11.57 -1.74
C TRP A 203 -11.43 -13.09 -1.71
N GLY A 204 -10.52 -13.62 -0.89
CA GLY A 204 -10.36 -15.06 -0.70
C GLY A 204 -9.46 -15.75 -1.73
N ALA A 205 -8.95 -15.04 -2.75
CA ALA A 205 -8.00 -15.60 -3.71
C ALA A 205 -6.95 -14.56 -4.14
N PHE A 206 -5.74 -15.02 -4.44
CA PHE A 206 -4.66 -14.14 -4.95
C PHE A 206 -5.01 -13.54 -6.32
N TRP A 207 -5.80 -14.26 -7.12
CA TRP A 207 -6.20 -13.87 -8.46
C TRP A 207 -7.69 -14.13 -8.66
N ASN A 208 -8.40 -13.12 -9.17
CA ASN A 208 -9.86 -13.12 -9.32
C ASN A 208 -10.29 -12.73 -10.74
N TRP A 209 -9.34 -12.60 -11.68
CA TRP A 209 -9.60 -12.07 -13.03
C TRP A 209 -10.27 -10.69 -13.03
N ASP A 210 -10.08 -9.93 -11.95
CA ASP A 210 -10.55 -8.56 -11.84
C ASP A 210 -9.94 -7.69 -12.96
N PRO A 211 -10.66 -6.70 -13.52
CA PRO A 211 -10.14 -5.83 -14.57
C PRO A 211 -8.79 -5.20 -14.21
N ARG A 212 -8.58 -4.74 -12.97
CA ARG A 212 -7.32 -4.12 -12.57
C ARG A 212 -6.18 -5.12 -12.48
N GLN A 213 -6.46 -6.33 -12.01
CA GLN A 213 -5.49 -7.42 -12.00
C GLN A 213 -5.07 -7.78 -13.44
N THR A 214 -6.05 -7.97 -14.32
CA THR A 214 -5.80 -8.35 -15.71
C THR A 214 -5.03 -7.26 -16.47
N THR A 215 -5.43 -5.99 -16.33
CA THR A 215 -4.77 -4.89 -17.05
C THR A 215 -3.35 -4.61 -16.58
N ILE A 216 -3.04 -4.78 -15.29
CA ILE A 216 -1.65 -4.60 -14.82
C ILE A 216 -0.72 -5.69 -15.37
N VAL A 217 -1.21 -6.94 -15.52
CA VAL A 217 -0.43 -8.02 -16.15
C VAL A 217 -0.23 -7.77 -17.63
N VAL A 218 -1.25 -7.29 -18.35
CA VAL A 218 -1.07 -6.88 -19.77
C VAL A 218 -0.03 -5.76 -19.88
N LEU A 219 -0.05 -4.77 -18.98
CA LEU A 219 0.96 -3.72 -18.96
C LEU A 219 2.38 -4.26 -18.70
N LEU A 220 2.52 -5.20 -17.76
CA LEU A 220 3.79 -5.88 -17.50
C LEU A 220 4.31 -6.61 -18.74
N LEU A 221 3.45 -7.29 -19.49
CA LEU A 221 3.84 -7.96 -20.73
C LEU A 221 4.30 -6.97 -21.81
N ILE A 222 3.64 -5.81 -21.93
CA ILE A 222 4.05 -4.74 -22.85
C ILE A 222 5.46 -4.24 -22.52
N TYR A 223 5.77 -4.02 -21.24
CA TYR A 223 7.10 -3.57 -20.82
C TYR A 223 8.14 -4.70 -20.81
N LEU A 224 7.75 -5.95 -20.62
CA LEU A 224 8.67 -7.08 -20.80
C LEU A 224 9.09 -7.22 -22.27
N ALA A 225 8.13 -7.06 -23.19
CA ALA A 225 8.40 -7.07 -24.62
C ALA A 225 9.34 -5.92 -25.05
N TYR A 226 9.34 -4.77 -24.37
CA TYR A 226 10.35 -3.72 -24.57
C TYR A 226 11.78 -4.25 -24.32
N PHE A 227 12.00 -4.96 -23.21
CA PHE A 227 13.33 -5.50 -22.89
C PHE A 227 13.76 -6.60 -23.86
N VAL A 228 12.82 -7.45 -24.28
CA VAL A 228 13.07 -8.48 -25.31
C VAL A 228 13.49 -7.83 -26.63
N LEU A 229 12.71 -6.86 -27.13
CA LEU A 229 13.02 -6.13 -28.36
C LEU A 229 14.39 -5.45 -28.27
N ARG A 230 14.64 -4.72 -27.17
CA ARG A 230 15.93 -4.04 -26.98
C ARG A 230 17.09 -5.03 -26.92
N GLY A 231 16.90 -6.15 -26.22
CA GLY A 231 17.92 -7.19 -26.08
C GLY A 231 18.24 -7.92 -27.39
N SER A 232 17.29 -7.99 -28.32
CA SER A 232 17.50 -8.61 -29.64
C SER A 232 18.23 -7.72 -30.66
N LEU A 233 18.43 -6.43 -30.36
CA LEU A 233 19.02 -5.47 -31.28
C LEU A 233 20.52 -5.27 -31.01
N PRO A 234 21.37 -5.23 -32.06
CA PRO A 234 22.78 -4.86 -31.93
C PRO A 234 22.94 -3.49 -31.28
N GLU A 235 24.03 -3.30 -30.53
CA GLU A 235 24.28 -2.05 -29.82
C GLU A 235 24.44 -0.85 -30.77
N GLY A 236 24.26 0.37 -30.22
CA GLY A 236 24.36 1.61 -30.95
C GLY A 236 23.02 2.32 -31.21
N GLU A 237 23.04 3.29 -32.11
CA GLU A 237 21.91 4.20 -32.33
C GLU A 237 20.62 3.49 -32.73
N ARG A 238 20.70 2.39 -33.48
CA ARG A 238 19.50 1.66 -33.92
C ARG A 238 18.72 1.08 -32.74
N ARG A 239 19.41 0.46 -31.78
CA ARG A 239 18.82 -0.08 -30.54
C ARG A 239 18.22 1.04 -29.69
N ALA A 240 18.96 2.13 -29.52
CA ALA A 240 18.52 3.32 -28.79
C ALA A 240 17.24 3.95 -29.41
N ARG A 241 17.20 4.08 -30.73
CA ARG A 241 16.08 4.62 -31.50
C ARG A 241 14.84 3.74 -31.45
N LEU A 242 14.97 2.46 -31.78
CA LEU A 242 13.84 1.54 -31.77
C LEU A 242 13.30 1.34 -30.35
N GLY A 243 14.17 1.22 -29.35
CA GLY A 243 13.77 1.15 -27.95
C GLY A 243 13.02 2.40 -27.49
N SER A 244 13.51 3.60 -27.84
CA SER A 244 12.85 4.85 -27.46
C SER A 244 11.48 5.02 -28.12
N VAL A 245 11.33 4.63 -29.39
CA VAL A 245 10.02 4.63 -30.09
C VAL A 245 9.06 3.67 -29.40
N TYR A 246 9.52 2.46 -29.06
CA TYR A 246 8.70 1.49 -28.35
C TYR A 246 8.23 2.03 -26.99
N LEU A 247 9.11 2.67 -26.21
CA LEU A 247 8.72 3.24 -24.90
C LEU A 247 7.62 4.28 -25.01
N LEU A 248 7.62 5.12 -26.06
CA LEU A 248 6.53 6.07 -26.29
C LEU A 248 5.21 5.36 -26.56
N PHE A 249 5.22 4.31 -27.38
CA PHE A 249 4.04 3.49 -27.65
C PHE A 249 3.56 2.75 -26.39
N ALA A 250 4.46 2.12 -25.65
CA ALA A 250 4.16 1.43 -24.41
C ALA A 250 3.53 2.38 -23.37
N PHE A 251 4.00 3.62 -23.29
CA PHE A 251 3.45 4.60 -22.37
C PHE A 251 2.00 4.98 -22.68
N VAL A 252 1.56 4.95 -23.94
CA VAL A 252 0.14 5.16 -24.30
C VAL A 252 -0.76 4.10 -23.67
N ALA A 253 -0.25 2.87 -23.48
CA ALA A 253 -1.01 1.82 -22.81
C ALA A 253 -1.18 2.08 -21.30
N VAL A 254 -0.29 2.85 -20.66
CA VAL A 254 -0.36 3.14 -19.22
C VAL A 254 -1.67 3.82 -18.82
N PRO A 255 -2.07 4.98 -19.38
CA PRO A 255 -3.32 5.63 -18.98
C PRO A 255 -4.54 4.78 -19.33
N VAL A 256 -4.50 4.04 -20.45
CA VAL A 256 -5.61 3.17 -20.85
C VAL A 256 -5.77 2.00 -19.88
N LEU A 257 -4.71 1.27 -19.57
CA LEU A 257 -4.76 0.05 -18.78
C LEU A 257 -4.83 0.30 -17.27
N VAL A 258 -4.28 1.41 -16.77
CA VAL A 258 -4.26 1.72 -15.32
C VAL A 258 -5.41 2.63 -14.91
N PHE A 259 -5.75 3.62 -15.75
CA PHE A 259 -6.72 4.64 -15.36
C PHE A 259 -8.10 4.47 -16.02
N ILE A 260 -8.15 4.18 -17.31
CA ILE A 260 -9.41 4.19 -18.09
C ILE A 260 -10.15 2.86 -17.97
N LEU A 261 -9.58 1.78 -18.50
CA LEU A 261 -10.27 0.50 -18.69
C LEU A 261 -10.79 -0.12 -17.37
N PRO A 262 -10.02 -0.15 -16.26
CA PRO A 262 -10.52 -0.72 -15.01
C PRO A 262 -11.73 0.03 -14.41
N ARG A 263 -11.90 1.32 -14.73
CA ARG A 263 -13.01 2.15 -14.22
C ARG A 263 -14.28 2.01 -15.07
N MET A 264 -14.14 1.47 -16.27
CA MET A 264 -15.27 1.21 -17.19
C MET A 264 -15.90 -0.16 -16.97
N MET A 265 -15.26 -1.03 -16.19
CA MET A 265 -15.66 -2.41 -15.96
C MET A 265 -16.13 -2.62 -14.52
N GLU A 266 -16.97 -3.62 -14.30
CA GLU A 266 -17.28 -4.09 -12.95
C GLU A 266 -16.01 -4.65 -12.30
N SER A 267 -15.66 -4.15 -11.13
CA SER A 267 -14.40 -4.47 -10.47
C SER A 267 -14.62 -4.63 -8.97
N LEU A 268 -13.94 -5.60 -8.38
CA LEU A 268 -13.84 -5.76 -6.93
C LEU A 268 -12.94 -4.66 -6.33
N HIS A 269 -12.05 -4.09 -7.14
CA HIS A 269 -11.14 -3.05 -6.73
C HIS A 269 -11.87 -1.69 -6.63
N PRO A 270 -11.61 -0.89 -5.58
CA PRO A 270 -12.19 0.44 -5.45
C PRO A 270 -12.01 1.32 -6.70
N GLY A 271 -13.07 2.05 -7.05
CA GLY A 271 -13.15 2.94 -8.21
C GLY A 271 -13.52 2.25 -9.52
N GLY A 272 -14.14 1.06 -9.46
CA GLY A 272 -14.75 0.38 -10.61
C GLY A 272 -16.01 1.08 -11.13
N LYS A 273 -16.66 0.50 -12.15
CA LYS A 273 -17.89 1.08 -12.74
C LYS A 273 -18.99 1.27 -11.68
N GLY A 274 -19.42 2.51 -11.49
CA GLY A 274 -20.49 2.86 -10.53
C GLY A 274 -20.01 3.03 -9.08
N ASP A 275 -18.72 2.80 -8.80
CA ASP A 275 -18.10 3.04 -7.50
C ASP A 275 -17.40 4.42 -7.50
N VAL A 276 -17.90 5.33 -6.68
CA VAL A 276 -17.34 6.68 -6.53
C VAL A 276 -16.20 6.75 -5.52
N THR A 277 -15.87 5.64 -4.84
CA THR A 277 -14.78 5.61 -3.87
C THR A 277 -13.42 5.58 -4.58
N ILE A 278 -12.49 6.44 -4.14
CA ILE A 278 -11.12 6.52 -4.69
C ILE A 278 -10.20 5.49 -4.02
N GLY A 279 -10.69 4.82 -2.99
CA GLY A 279 -10.00 3.81 -2.21
C GLY A 279 -10.06 4.12 -0.71
N PRO A 280 -9.92 3.10 0.16
CA PRO A 280 -10.20 3.20 1.59
C PRO A 280 -9.28 4.16 2.37
N VAL A 281 -8.16 4.61 1.78
CA VAL A 281 -7.23 5.59 2.38
C VAL A 281 -7.48 7.01 1.86
N LEU A 282 -8.11 7.15 0.69
CA LEU A 282 -8.31 8.42 -0.02
C LEU A 282 -9.81 8.75 -0.17
N ASP A 283 -10.67 8.09 0.61
CA ASP A 283 -12.10 8.33 0.58
C ASP A 283 -12.38 9.79 1.03
N PRO A 284 -13.03 10.62 0.19
CA PRO A 284 -13.33 12.01 0.51
C PRO A 284 -14.41 12.19 1.58
N ASN A 285 -14.97 11.11 2.15
CA ASN A 285 -15.95 11.22 3.22
C ASN A 285 -15.36 11.98 4.43
N PRO A 286 -15.93 13.14 4.83
CA PRO A 286 -15.40 13.99 5.90
C PRO A 286 -15.36 13.34 7.29
N GLU A 287 -16.08 12.23 7.52
CA GLU A 287 -15.95 11.43 8.75
C GLU A 287 -14.72 10.49 8.72
N ALA A 288 -14.16 10.23 7.53
CA ALA A 288 -13.02 9.35 7.30
C ALA A 288 -11.70 10.07 6.98
N LEU A 289 -11.76 11.37 6.63
CA LEU A 289 -10.59 12.24 6.37
C LEU A 289 -9.87 12.62 7.67
N ASP A 290 -9.24 11.63 8.27
CA ASP A 290 -8.29 11.83 9.35
C ASP A 290 -7.00 12.44 8.78
N THR A 291 -6.61 13.62 9.27
CA THR A 291 -5.35 14.28 8.89
C THR A 291 -4.16 13.33 9.07
N LEU A 292 -4.21 12.45 10.07
CA LEU A 292 -3.17 11.45 10.28
C LEU A 292 -3.11 10.41 9.14
N LYS A 293 -4.27 9.92 8.64
CA LYS A 293 -4.33 9.03 7.46
C LYS A 293 -3.64 9.67 6.26
N GLN A 294 -3.96 10.94 5.98
CA GLN A 294 -3.40 11.68 4.85
C GLN A 294 -1.91 11.93 5.00
N VAL A 295 -1.45 12.34 6.19
CA VAL A 295 -0.03 12.61 6.46
C VAL A 295 0.80 11.32 6.33
N LEU A 296 0.34 10.21 6.90
CA LEU A 296 1.04 8.94 6.80
C LEU A 296 1.07 8.40 5.37
N PHE A 297 -0.07 8.49 4.67
CA PHE A 297 -0.15 8.04 3.28
C PHE A 297 0.73 8.89 2.35
N SER A 298 0.67 10.22 2.49
CA SER A 298 1.49 11.16 1.72
C SER A 298 2.98 11.00 2.06
N GLY A 299 3.31 10.78 3.33
CA GLY A 299 4.66 10.48 3.79
C GLY A 299 5.21 9.21 3.13
N SER A 300 4.39 8.16 3.02
CA SER A 300 4.78 6.94 2.30
C SER A 300 5.01 7.21 0.81
N LEU A 301 4.10 7.92 0.13
CA LEU A 301 4.26 8.30 -1.27
C LEU A 301 5.56 9.08 -1.52
N LEU A 302 5.86 10.05 -0.65
CA LEU A 302 7.09 10.84 -0.72
C LEU A 302 8.33 9.96 -0.49
N ALA A 303 8.31 9.07 0.50
CA ALA A 303 9.41 8.17 0.80
C ALA A 303 9.72 7.22 -0.37
N PHE A 304 8.69 6.62 -0.97
CA PHE A 304 8.85 5.77 -2.15
C PHE A 304 9.29 6.55 -3.40
N THR A 305 8.87 7.80 -3.54
CA THR A 305 9.32 8.68 -4.64
C THR A 305 10.80 9.06 -4.47
N ALA A 306 11.23 9.37 -3.25
CA ALA A 306 12.64 9.62 -2.94
C ALA A 306 13.50 8.36 -3.16
N LEU A 307 13.01 7.20 -2.71
CA LEU A 307 13.64 5.90 -2.95
C LEU A 307 13.79 5.63 -4.45
N PHE A 308 12.74 5.85 -5.23
CA PHE A 308 12.79 5.73 -6.68
C PHE A 308 13.84 6.67 -7.29
N GLY A 309 13.89 7.94 -6.88
CA GLY A 309 14.88 8.89 -7.37
C GLY A 309 16.32 8.43 -7.11
N TRP A 310 16.58 7.91 -5.91
CA TRP A 310 17.87 7.32 -5.56
C TRP A 310 18.20 6.08 -6.40
N LEU A 311 17.28 5.10 -6.48
CA LEU A 311 17.44 3.88 -7.28
C LEU A 311 17.61 4.20 -8.77
N TRP A 312 16.89 5.18 -9.30
CA TRP A 312 17.01 5.61 -10.69
C TRP A 312 18.38 6.22 -10.96
N SER A 313 18.90 7.06 -10.06
CA SER A 313 20.26 7.58 -10.17
C SER A 313 21.32 6.47 -10.22
N LEU A 314 21.13 5.38 -9.47
CA LEU A 314 21.99 4.21 -9.48
C LEU A 314 21.83 3.43 -10.78
N GLY A 315 20.59 3.17 -11.20
CA GLY A 315 20.28 2.47 -12.45
C GLY A 315 20.88 3.15 -13.68
N VAL A 316 20.82 4.49 -13.74
CA VAL A 316 21.46 5.26 -14.82
C VAL A 316 22.97 5.05 -14.86
N ARG A 317 23.63 5.10 -13.70
CA ARG A 317 25.07 4.84 -13.59
C ARG A 317 25.42 3.42 -14.03
N VAL A 318 24.63 2.44 -13.62
CA VAL A 318 24.82 1.03 -14.00
C VAL A 318 24.68 0.83 -15.50
N VAL A 319 23.65 1.39 -16.13
CA VAL A 319 23.46 1.27 -17.59
C VAL A 319 24.65 1.87 -18.33
N ARG A 320 25.09 3.08 -17.96
CA ARG A 320 26.22 3.75 -18.59
C ARG A 320 27.53 2.98 -18.43
N LEU A 321 27.82 2.47 -17.24
CA LEU A 321 29.01 1.67 -16.99
C LEU A 321 28.98 0.35 -17.76
N THR A 322 27.82 -0.28 -17.87
CA THR A 322 27.66 -1.52 -18.63
C THR A 322 27.93 -1.30 -20.11
N GLU A 323 27.41 -0.21 -20.68
CA GLU A 323 27.67 0.18 -22.08
C GLU A 323 29.15 0.51 -22.31
N LEU A 324 29.80 1.18 -21.36
CA LEU A 324 31.24 1.49 -21.43
C LEU A 324 32.12 0.22 -21.38
N VAL A 325 31.83 -0.69 -20.43
CA VAL A 325 32.59 -1.93 -20.27
C VAL A 325 32.46 -2.81 -21.51
N ARG A 326 31.25 -2.94 -22.06
CA ARG A 326 31.02 -3.71 -23.29
C ARG A 326 31.79 -3.14 -24.48
N TRP A 327 31.73 -1.83 -24.66
CA TRP A 327 32.50 -1.15 -25.70
C TRP A 327 34.01 -1.40 -25.60
N HIS A 328 34.56 -1.45 -24.39
CA HIS A 328 35.98 -1.78 -24.19
C HIS A 328 36.28 -3.25 -24.49
N MET A 329 35.40 -4.19 -24.10
CA MET A 329 35.57 -5.61 -24.41
C MET A 329 35.53 -5.88 -25.91
N ASP A 330 34.61 -5.24 -26.64
CA ASP A 330 34.49 -5.40 -28.09
C ASP A 330 35.73 -4.87 -28.83
N ARG A 331 36.37 -3.80 -28.31
CA ARG A 331 37.64 -3.29 -28.85
C ARG A 331 38.85 -4.12 -28.48
N GLY A 332 38.89 -4.66 -27.26
CA GLY A 332 39.95 -5.54 -26.79
C GLY A 332 40.00 -6.87 -27.54
N ASN A 333 38.84 -7.38 -27.96
CA ASN A 333 38.71 -8.60 -28.77
C ASN A 333 38.89 -8.34 -30.28
N GLY A 334 38.95 -7.07 -30.71
CA GLY A 334 38.97 -6.66 -32.11
C GLY A 334 40.34 -6.23 -32.67
N VAL A 335 41.44 -6.32 -31.91
CA VAL A 335 42.78 -5.93 -32.37
C VAL A 335 43.81 -7.03 -32.08
N SER A 336 43.65 -8.16 -32.77
CA SER A 336 44.72 -9.13 -33.02
C SER A 336 44.66 -9.69 -34.46
N GLY A 337 43.93 -9.04 -35.36
CA GLY A 337 43.59 -9.59 -36.68
C GLY A 337 43.76 -8.67 -37.89
N GLU A 338 44.19 -7.41 -37.75
CA GLU A 338 44.51 -6.56 -38.91
C GLU A 338 45.86 -5.87 -38.67
N ALA A 339 46.92 -6.67 -38.79
CA ALA A 339 48.19 -6.21 -39.30
C ALA A 339 48.30 -6.67 -40.75
N ARG A 340 48.02 -5.77 -41.69
CA ARG A 340 48.69 -5.65 -43.02
C ARG A 340 48.12 -4.51 -43.83
#